data_AF-A0AAU3JMF3-F1
#
_entry.id   AF-A0AAU3JMF3-F1
#
_cell.length_a   1.000
_cell.length_b   1.000
_cell.length_c   1.000
_cell.angle_alpha   90.00
_cell.angle_beta   90.00
_cell.angle_gamma   90.00
#
_symmetry.space_group_name_H-M   'P 1'
#
loop_
_entity.id
_entity.type
_entity.pdbx_description
1 polymer ?
#
loop_
_entity_poly.entity_id
_entity_poly.type
_entity_poly.pdbx_seq_one_letter_code
_entity_poly.pdbx_strand_id
1 'polypeptide(L)'
;MPAPDLSPYRTALDAAETPAEFSTALNALLDAVAPVLNEVIEHLAATAVWKGQNRGAEPESLPWLLRGAASRIASALAMATDADLKILRAHYDPPPDRDALLKQTRTTPATPPAPPGPQPGSGRPRR
;
A
#
# COMPACT_ATOMS: atom_id res chain seq x y z
N MET A 1 27.03 -7.46 15.09
CA MET A 1 25.87 -6.92 15.82
C MET A 1 25.12 -8.06 16.45
N PRO A 2 24.67 -7.97 17.72
CA PRO A 2 23.75 -8.96 18.28
C PRO A 2 22.43 -8.94 17.49
N ALA A 3 21.79 -10.09 17.35
CA ALA A 3 20.49 -10.16 16.69
C ALA A 3 19.44 -9.36 17.50
N PRO A 4 18.55 -8.60 16.83
CA PRO A 4 17.48 -7.89 17.52
C PRO A 4 16.54 -8.89 18.22
N ASP A 5 16.13 -8.58 19.46
CA ASP A 5 15.10 -9.36 20.14
C ASP A 5 13.74 -9.04 19.49
N LEU A 6 13.12 -10.07 18.89
CA LEU A 6 11.86 -9.95 18.17
C LEU A 6 10.63 -10.25 19.05
N SER A 7 10.86 -10.72 20.27
CA SER A 7 9.79 -11.14 21.20
C SER A 7 8.79 -10.02 21.50
N PRO A 8 9.22 -8.76 21.74
CA PRO A 8 8.29 -7.65 22.02
C PRO A 8 7.33 -7.37 20.86
N TYR A 9 7.82 -7.42 19.62
CA TYR A 9 7.00 -7.16 18.44
C TYR A 9 5.97 -8.25 18.22
N ARG A 10 6.33 -9.52 18.46
CA ARG A 10 5.39 -10.64 18.40
C ARG A 10 4.27 -10.46 19.43
N THR A 11 4.61 -10.11 20.66
CA THR A 11 3.60 -9.82 21.69
C THR A 11 2.69 -8.65 21.30
N ALA A 12 3.23 -7.60 20.71
CA ALA A 12 2.44 -6.46 20.24
C ALA A 12 1.50 -6.84 19.07
N LEU A 13 1.95 -7.69 18.15
CA LEU A 13 1.13 -8.21 17.05
C LEU A 13 -0.01 -9.09 17.56
N ASP A 14 0.26 -9.96 18.55
CA ASP A 14 -0.74 -10.84 19.15
C ASP A 14 -1.78 -10.06 20.00
N ALA A 15 -1.37 -8.92 20.57
CA ALA A 15 -2.21 -8.05 21.39
C ALA A 15 -3.00 -7.00 20.58
N ALA A 16 -2.73 -6.84 19.29
CA ALA A 16 -3.39 -5.84 18.47
C ALA A 16 -4.89 -6.17 18.31
N GLU A 17 -5.74 -5.24 18.71
CA GLU A 17 -7.21 -5.37 18.60
C GLU A 17 -7.73 -4.71 17.33
N THR A 18 -6.94 -3.83 16.71
CA THR A 18 -7.32 -3.10 15.49
C THR A 18 -6.29 -3.25 14.38
N PRO A 19 -6.71 -3.07 13.09
CA PRO A 19 -5.77 -3.03 11.97
C PRO A 19 -4.68 -1.96 12.10
N ALA A 20 -4.98 -0.81 12.72
CA ALA A 20 -4.00 0.24 12.95
C ALA A 20 -2.93 -0.14 13.99
N GLU A 21 -3.33 -0.81 15.07
CA GLU A 21 -2.39 -1.33 16.08
C GLU A 21 -1.50 -2.42 15.48
N PHE A 22 -2.08 -3.34 14.71
CA PHE A 22 -1.33 -4.39 14.01
C PHE A 22 -0.31 -3.78 13.04
N SER A 23 -0.73 -2.79 12.24
CA SER A 23 0.16 -2.07 11.32
C SER A 23 1.30 -1.37 12.05
N THR A 24 1.02 -0.74 13.19
CA THR A 24 2.04 -0.07 14.00
C THR A 24 3.08 -1.07 14.51
N ALA A 25 2.63 -2.21 15.05
CA ALA A 25 3.51 -3.26 15.53
C ALA A 25 4.33 -3.91 14.40
N LEU A 26 3.71 -4.14 13.23
CA LEU A 26 4.38 -4.68 12.04
C LEU A 26 5.42 -3.72 11.49
N ASN A 27 5.11 -2.43 11.37
CA ASN A 27 6.08 -1.43 10.91
C ASN A 27 7.25 -1.29 11.88
N ALA A 28 6.99 -1.30 13.20
CA ALA A 28 8.05 -1.28 14.20
C ALA A 28 8.96 -2.53 14.11
N LEU A 29 8.39 -3.70 13.82
CA LEU A 29 9.16 -4.92 13.55
C LEU A 29 10.03 -4.76 12.29
N LEU A 30 9.43 -4.30 11.19
CA LEU A 30 10.13 -4.11 9.91
C LEU A 30 11.28 -3.11 10.05
N ASP A 31 11.07 -2.00 10.75
CA ASP A 31 12.11 -1.00 11.03
C ASP A 31 13.27 -1.59 11.86
N ALA A 32 12.96 -2.47 12.81
CA ALA A 32 13.97 -3.12 13.63
C ALA A 32 14.82 -4.14 12.85
N VAL A 33 14.23 -4.88 11.92
CA VAL A 33 14.93 -5.91 11.13
C VAL A 33 15.53 -5.39 9.82
N ALA A 34 15.02 -4.28 9.29
CA ALA A 34 15.44 -3.73 8.01
C ALA A 34 16.96 -3.51 7.90
N PRO A 35 17.68 -2.96 8.90
CA PRO A 35 19.13 -2.80 8.80
C PRO A 35 19.85 -4.13 8.59
N VAL A 36 19.51 -5.15 9.36
CA VAL A 36 20.14 -6.48 9.28
C VAL A 36 19.80 -7.17 7.95
N LEU A 37 18.56 -7.09 7.50
CA LEU A 37 18.16 -7.69 6.22
C LEU A 37 18.79 -6.97 5.03
N ASN A 38 18.92 -5.65 5.09
CA ASN A 38 19.63 -4.87 4.08
C ASN A 38 21.11 -5.24 4.05
N GLU A 39 21.78 -5.40 5.19
CA GLU A 39 23.17 -5.90 5.23
C GLU A 39 23.31 -7.27 4.57
N VAL A 40 22.36 -8.19 4.83
CA VAL A 40 22.35 -9.52 4.19
C VAL A 40 22.16 -9.40 2.68
N ILE A 41 21.19 -8.58 2.22
CA ILE A 41 20.94 -8.32 0.80
C ILE A 41 22.21 -7.80 0.12
N GLU A 42 22.85 -6.79 0.70
CA GLU A 42 24.08 -6.18 0.18
C GLU A 42 25.23 -7.18 0.15
N HIS A 43 25.39 -8.01 1.19
CA HIS A 43 26.45 -9.01 1.24
C HIS A 43 26.26 -10.09 0.16
N LEU A 44 25.04 -10.57 -0.04
CA LEU A 44 24.70 -11.53 -1.09
C LEU A 44 24.94 -10.92 -2.49
N ALA A 45 24.52 -9.66 -2.70
CA ALA A 45 24.72 -8.95 -3.95
C ALA A 45 26.21 -8.72 -4.24
N ALA A 46 27.01 -8.31 -3.25
CA ALA A 46 28.45 -8.13 -3.37
C ALA A 46 29.17 -9.44 -3.68
N THR A 47 28.76 -10.54 -3.02
CA THR A 47 29.32 -11.87 -3.25
C THR A 47 29.00 -12.37 -4.66
N ALA A 48 27.79 -12.09 -5.16
CA ALA A 48 27.41 -12.39 -6.54
C ALA A 48 28.24 -11.62 -7.59
N VAL A 49 28.86 -10.50 -7.22
CA VAL A 49 29.70 -9.69 -8.12
C VAL A 49 31.15 -10.19 -8.20
N TRP A 50 31.58 -11.11 -7.34
CA TRP A 50 32.99 -11.50 -7.23
C TRP A 50 33.62 -11.84 -8.59
N LYS A 51 34.77 -11.19 -8.87
CA LYS A 51 35.53 -11.27 -10.13
C LYS A 51 34.77 -10.91 -11.41
N GLY A 52 33.69 -10.11 -11.32
CA GLY A 52 32.96 -9.65 -12.49
C GLY A 52 32.04 -10.70 -13.13
N GLN A 53 31.79 -11.83 -12.44
CA GLN A 53 30.99 -12.95 -12.96
C GLN A 53 29.47 -12.69 -13.02
N ASN A 54 29.01 -11.49 -12.64
CA ASN A 54 27.57 -11.22 -12.48
C ASN A 54 26.84 -10.86 -13.80
N ARG A 55 27.55 -10.34 -14.80
CA ARG A 55 26.93 -10.04 -16.12
C ARG A 55 26.93 -11.30 -16.97
N GLY A 56 25.74 -11.86 -17.21
CA GLY A 56 25.58 -13.08 -17.99
C GLY A 56 25.88 -14.36 -17.21
N ALA A 57 25.79 -14.31 -15.87
CA ALA A 57 25.86 -15.50 -15.03
C ALA A 57 24.86 -16.54 -15.54
N GLU A 58 25.32 -17.76 -15.82
CA GLU A 58 24.42 -18.81 -16.29
C GLU A 58 23.30 -19.02 -15.26
N PRO A 59 22.06 -19.31 -15.72
CA PRO A 59 20.99 -19.75 -14.83
C PRO A 59 21.48 -20.85 -13.88
N GLU A 60 21.04 -20.82 -12.62
CA GLU A 60 21.46 -21.75 -11.56
C GLU A 60 22.94 -21.69 -11.14
N SER A 61 23.75 -20.82 -11.73
CA SER A 61 25.10 -20.55 -11.22
C SER A 61 25.05 -19.87 -9.84
N LEU A 62 26.12 -20.01 -9.06
CA LEU A 62 26.22 -19.40 -7.73
C LEU A 62 25.92 -17.88 -7.74
N PRO A 63 26.49 -17.05 -8.63
CA PRO A 63 26.14 -15.63 -8.72
C PRO A 63 24.65 -15.38 -8.99
N TRP A 64 24.02 -16.17 -9.86
CA TRP A 64 22.60 -16.08 -10.16
C TRP A 64 21.74 -16.40 -8.94
N LEU A 65 22.06 -17.48 -8.23
CA LEU A 65 21.34 -17.92 -7.03
C LEU A 65 21.45 -16.89 -5.89
N LEU A 66 22.65 -16.34 -5.65
CA LEU A 66 22.88 -15.33 -4.61
C LEU A 66 22.11 -14.04 -4.89
N ARG A 67 22.12 -13.57 -6.14
CA ARG A 67 21.31 -12.42 -6.56
C ARG A 67 19.82 -12.70 -6.43
N GLY A 68 19.38 -13.90 -6.81
CA GLY A 68 18.00 -14.35 -6.64
C GLY A 68 17.57 -14.38 -5.18
N ALA A 69 18.45 -14.84 -4.28
CA ALA A 69 18.20 -14.83 -2.83
C ALA A 69 18.05 -13.40 -2.29
N ALA A 70 18.98 -12.50 -2.62
CA ALA A 70 18.90 -11.08 -2.25
C ALA A 70 17.60 -10.43 -2.73
N SER A 71 17.24 -10.68 -4.00
CA SER A 71 16.00 -10.16 -4.59
C SER A 71 14.74 -10.71 -3.90
N ARG A 72 14.73 -11.98 -3.49
CA ARG A 72 13.60 -12.60 -2.79
C ARG A 72 13.41 -12.02 -1.39
N ILE A 73 14.49 -11.76 -0.66
CA ILE A 73 14.42 -11.11 0.66
C ILE A 73 13.82 -9.70 0.51
N ALA A 74 14.34 -8.90 -0.44
CA ALA A 74 13.80 -7.57 -0.72
C ALA A 74 12.32 -7.62 -1.14
N SER A 75 11.94 -8.59 -1.97
CA SER A 75 10.55 -8.77 -2.41
C SER A 75 9.64 -9.15 -1.24
N ALA A 76 10.11 -9.98 -0.31
CA ALA A 76 9.33 -10.36 0.88
C ALA A 76 9.03 -9.15 1.77
N LEU A 77 10.01 -8.27 1.98
CA LEU A 77 9.81 -7.01 2.72
C LEU A 77 8.76 -6.12 2.04
N ALA A 78 8.88 -5.92 0.71
CA ALA A 78 7.91 -5.14 -0.04
C ALA A 78 6.49 -5.73 -0.01
N MET A 79 6.37 -7.06 -0.08
CA MET A 79 5.07 -7.76 0.03
C MET A 79 4.43 -7.56 1.41
N ALA A 80 5.21 -7.55 2.49
CA ALA A 80 4.69 -7.31 3.84
C ALA A 80 4.11 -5.89 3.96
N THR A 81 4.82 -4.87 3.47
CA THR A 81 4.34 -3.48 3.47
C THR A 81 3.09 -3.31 2.58
N ASP A 82 3.06 -3.94 1.40
CA ASP A 82 1.89 -3.88 0.52
C ASP A 82 0.66 -4.57 1.13
N ALA A 83 0.86 -5.71 1.80
CA ALA A 83 -0.21 -6.41 2.52
C ALA A 83 -0.78 -5.56 3.67
N ASP A 84 0.09 -4.90 4.45
CA ASP A 84 -0.32 -3.99 5.52
C ASP A 84 -1.20 -2.85 4.98
N LEU A 85 -0.73 -2.17 3.92
CA LEU A 85 -1.49 -1.09 3.27
C LEU A 85 -2.83 -1.57 2.72
N LYS A 86 -2.90 -2.78 2.17
CA LYS A 86 -4.16 -3.36 1.68
C LYS A 86 -5.16 -3.58 2.80
N ILE A 87 -4.72 -4.08 3.95
CA ILE A 87 -5.57 -4.30 5.14
C ILE A 87 -6.09 -2.96 5.66
N LEU A 88 -5.21 -1.96 5.80
CA LEU A 88 -5.60 -0.63 6.25
C LEU A 88 -6.63 0.02 5.31
N ARG A 89 -6.39 -0.02 4.00
CA ARG A 89 -7.35 0.52 3.01
C ARG A 89 -8.68 -0.19 3.08
N ALA A 90 -8.68 -1.52 3.14
CA ALA A 90 -9.91 -2.28 3.24
C ALA A 90 -10.75 -1.91 4.47
N HIS A 91 -10.12 -1.52 5.59
CA HIS A 91 -10.81 -1.18 6.82
C HIS A 91 -11.22 0.31 6.91
N TYR A 92 -10.33 1.23 6.54
CA TYR A 92 -10.52 2.67 6.77
C TYR A 92 -10.92 3.45 5.51
N ASP A 93 -10.65 2.93 4.32
CA ASP A 93 -11.03 3.53 3.02
C ASP A 93 -11.67 2.46 2.11
N PRO A 94 -12.81 1.87 2.53
CA PRO A 94 -13.44 0.82 1.76
C PRO A 94 -13.91 1.40 0.41
N PRO A 95 -13.71 0.67 -0.70
CA PRO A 95 -14.16 1.12 -2.01
C PRO A 95 -15.67 1.37 -2.01
N PRO A 96 -16.15 2.40 -2.72
CA PRO A 96 -17.56 2.74 -2.74
C PRO A 96 -18.39 1.55 -3.24
N ASP A 97 -19.49 1.26 -2.54
CA ASP A 97 -20.44 0.22 -2.93
C ASP A 97 -21.10 0.61 -4.27
N ARG A 98 -20.65 -0.05 -5.34
CA ARG A 98 -21.16 0.17 -6.70
C ARG A 98 -22.62 -0.25 -6.83
N ASP A 99 -23.08 -1.21 -6.05
CA ASP A 99 -24.48 -1.65 -6.09
C ASP A 99 -25.39 -0.66 -5.37
N ALA A 100 -24.93 -0.03 -4.29
CA ALA A 100 -25.62 1.11 -3.67
C ALA A 100 -25.70 2.33 -4.62
N LEU A 101 -24.60 2.65 -5.33
CA LEU A 101 -24.56 3.72 -6.32
C LEU A 101 -25.50 3.49 -7.51
N LEU A 102 -25.59 2.25 -8.00
CA LEU A 102 -26.50 1.88 -9.08
C LEU A 102 -27.97 1.94 -8.65
N LYS A 103 -28.28 1.59 -7.39
CA LYS A 103 -29.62 1.73 -6.81
C LYS A 103 -30.02 3.20 -6.61
N GLN A 104 -29.10 4.06 -6.17
CA GLN A 104 -29.35 5.51 -6.06
C GLN A 104 -29.64 6.15 -7.43
N THR A 105 -28.87 5.80 -8.46
CA THR A 105 -29.11 6.31 -9.83
C THR A 105 -30.46 5.88 -10.39
N ARG A 106 -31.00 4.73 -9.96
CA ARG A 106 -32.29 4.21 -10.43
C ARG A 106 -33.50 4.86 -9.71
N THR A 107 -33.31 5.60 -8.62
CA THR A 107 -34.43 6.13 -7.81
C THR A 107 -34.72 7.63 -8.00
N THR A 108 -33.98 8.36 -8.85
CA THR A 108 -34.35 9.75 -9.20
C THR A 108 -33.86 10.16 -10.60
N PRO A 109 -34.75 10.39 -11.57
CA PRO A 109 -34.58 11.48 -12.51
C PRO A 109 -35.10 12.74 -11.80
N ALA A 110 -34.22 13.47 -11.10
CA ALA A 110 -34.54 14.82 -10.70
C ALA A 110 -34.57 15.68 -11.96
N THR A 111 -35.77 15.95 -12.48
CA THR A 111 -35.99 16.95 -13.52
C THR A 111 -35.40 18.28 -13.03
N PRO A 112 -34.51 18.95 -13.79
CA PRO A 112 -34.04 20.27 -13.41
C PRO A 112 -35.23 21.22 -13.25
N PRO A 113 -35.27 22.09 -12.22
CA PRO A 113 -36.33 23.07 -12.10
C PRO A 113 -36.32 23.99 -13.34
N ALA A 114 -37.50 24.22 -13.91
CA ALA A 114 -37.66 25.08 -15.07
C ALA A 114 -37.19 26.52 -14.75
N PRO A 115 -36.49 27.20 -15.68
CA PRO A 115 -36.04 28.56 -15.45
C PRO A 115 -37.25 29.50 -15.26
N PRO A 116 -37.15 30.52 -14.38
CA PRO A 116 -38.21 31.50 -14.21
C PRO A 116 -38.50 32.22 -15.53
N GLY A 117 -39.75 32.16 -16.00
CA GLY A 117 -40.20 32.87 -17.20
C GLY A 117 -40.13 34.40 -17.02
N PRO A 118 -40.03 35.16 -18.12
CA PRO A 118 -39.90 36.62 -18.06
C PRO A 118 -41.13 37.29 -17.42
N GLN A 119 -40.90 38.12 -16.40
CA GLN A 119 -41.92 38.99 -15.81
C GLN A 119 -42.42 40.03 -16.83
N PRO A 120 -43.75 40.27 -16.95
CA PRO A 120 -44.25 41.42 -17.68
C PRO A 120 -43.85 42.71 -16.97
N GLY A 121 -43.04 43.53 -17.64
CA GLY A 121 -42.60 44.82 -17.14
C GLY A 121 -43.79 45.77 -16.91
N SER A 122 -43.95 46.23 -15.68
CA SER A 122 -44.78 47.38 -15.32
C SER A 122 -44.08 48.67 -15.72
N GLY A 123 -43.97 48.90 -17.03
CA GLY A 123 -43.48 50.16 -17.60
C GLY A 123 -44.62 51.14 -17.81
N ARG A 124 -44.93 51.96 -16.78
CA ARG A 124 -45.67 53.22 -16.99
C ARG A 124 -44.66 54.31 -17.34
N PRO A 125 -44.95 55.16 -18.34
CA PRO A 125 -44.61 56.58 -18.16
C PRO A 125 -45.79 57.51 -18.45
N ARG A 126 -45.78 58.62 -17.71
CA ARG A 126 -46.61 59.81 -17.83
C ARG A 126 -46.59 60.43 -19.24
N ARG A 127 -47.75 60.88 -19.72
CA ARG A 127 -48.01 62.31 -20.01
C ARG A 127 -49.49 62.60 -20.05
#